data_AF-A0A1G2YD98-F1
#
_entry.id   AF-A0A1G2YD98-F1
#
_cell.length_a   1.000
_cell.length_b   1.000
_cell.length_c   1.000
_cell.angle_alpha   90.00
_cell.angle_beta   90.00
_cell.angle_gamma   90.00
#
_symmetry.space_group_name_H-M   'P 1'
#
loop_
_entity.id
_entity.type
_entity.pdbx_description
1 polymer ?
#
loop_
_entity_poly.entity_id
_entity_poly.type
_entity_poly.pdbx_seq_one_letter_code
_entity_poly.pdbx_strand_id
1 'polypeptide(L)'
;MKRNVLVGLCLLFCTVCLAEAYTQLYGEVTVFDGDEDYDCYRIPSIVRTNNGTLLAVAEGRVDGCGDKGNIDIVVKRSTNNGASWGSTILIDSFGSARLHNPCPVVNKNTGRVYVFYCVDANTIAYKYNDNNGANGYWSDYIEIPSYPSDVDTTNGSIHTGPCNGIQLQRGSHIGRLVIPYRYKTAAGRKIDYFIVIMAVYGIIRKADLLVPVIMVLMKYQLQKRLAVISILISGMPTVMRTQMSHLDTG
;
A
#
# COMPACT_ATOMS: atom_id res chain seq x y z
N MET A 1 -42.60 -39.24 -10.69
CA MET A 1 -42.45 -38.23 -9.61
C MET A 1 -41.06 -38.07 -9.00
N LYS A 2 -40.06 -38.96 -9.23
CA LYS A 2 -38.79 -38.90 -8.46
C LYS A 2 -37.64 -38.06 -9.08
N ARG A 3 -37.58 -37.93 -10.42
CA ARG A 3 -36.47 -37.25 -11.10
C ARG A 3 -36.56 -35.72 -11.06
N ASN A 4 -37.77 -35.18 -11.21
CA ASN A 4 -38.00 -33.73 -11.25
C ASN A 4 -37.84 -33.07 -9.86
N VAL A 5 -38.15 -33.81 -8.80
CA VAL A 5 -37.96 -33.35 -7.40
C VAL A 5 -36.47 -33.30 -7.05
N LEU A 6 -35.68 -34.28 -7.50
CA LEU A 6 -34.23 -34.31 -7.25
C LEU A 6 -33.48 -33.22 -8.02
N VAL A 7 -33.87 -32.95 -9.27
CA VAL A 7 -33.29 -31.83 -10.06
C VAL A 7 -33.65 -30.49 -9.43
N GLY A 8 -34.89 -30.33 -8.95
CA GLY A 8 -35.31 -29.13 -8.22
C GLY A 8 -34.51 -28.89 -6.93
N LEU A 9 -34.28 -29.94 -6.14
CA LEU A 9 -33.46 -29.88 -4.92
C LEU A 9 -31.99 -29.55 -5.20
N CYS A 10 -31.39 -30.14 -6.24
CA CYS A 10 -30.01 -29.83 -6.64
C CYS A 10 -29.86 -28.38 -7.14
N LEU A 11 -30.83 -27.87 -7.91
CA LEU A 11 -30.80 -26.48 -8.36
C LEU A 11 -30.97 -25.51 -7.19
N LEU A 12 -31.88 -25.80 -6.25
CA LEU A 12 -32.07 -25.00 -5.04
C LEU A 12 -30.80 -24.98 -4.17
N PHE A 13 -30.17 -26.13 -3.98
CA PHE A 13 -28.91 -26.26 -3.22
C PHE A 13 -27.76 -25.49 -3.89
N CYS A 14 -27.65 -25.57 -5.22
CA CYS A 14 -26.64 -24.84 -6.00
C CYS A 14 -26.84 -23.32 -5.88
N THR A 15 -28.09 -22.83 -5.92
CA THR A 15 -28.40 -21.41 -5.75
C THR A 15 -28.12 -20.88 -4.35
N VAL A 16 -28.35 -21.68 -3.30
CA VAL A 16 -28.03 -21.30 -1.91
C VAL A 16 -26.52 -21.27 -1.70
N CYS A 17 -25.77 -22.26 -2.17
CA CYS A 17 -24.31 -22.26 -2.11
C CYS A 17 -23.68 -21.09 -2.90
N LEU A 18 -24.24 -20.73 -4.05
CA LEU A 18 -23.82 -19.54 -4.81
C LEU A 18 -24.09 -18.24 -4.06
N ALA A 19 -25.23 -18.12 -3.36
CA ALA A 19 -25.55 -16.96 -2.56
C ALA A 19 -24.66 -16.83 -1.32
N GLU A 20 -24.36 -17.92 -0.61
CA GLU A 20 -23.40 -17.95 0.52
C GLU A 20 -21.99 -17.56 0.04
N ALA A 21 -21.54 -18.10 -1.10
CA ALA A 21 -20.27 -17.74 -1.72
C ALA A 21 -20.22 -16.26 -2.18
N TYR A 22 -21.33 -15.70 -2.67
CA TYR A 22 -21.45 -14.28 -3.02
C TYR A 22 -21.51 -13.36 -1.80
N THR A 23 -22.11 -13.81 -0.70
CA THR A 23 -22.17 -13.03 0.55
C THR A 23 -20.79 -12.95 1.21
N GLN A 24 -19.93 -13.94 0.95
CA GLN A 24 -18.54 -13.98 1.42
C GLN A 24 -17.54 -13.18 0.55
N LEU A 25 -18.00 -12.51 -0.51
CA LEU A 25 -17.14 -11.71 -1.40
C LEU A 25 -16.77 -10.33 -0.82
N TYR A 26 -17.49 -9.89 0.22
CA TYR A 26 -17.32 -8.57 0.83
C TYR A 26 -17.34 -8.67 2.35
N GLY A 27 -16.19 -8.44 2.98
CA GLY A 27 -16.04 -8.32 4.42
C GLY A 27 -15.27 -7.04 4.76
N GLU A 28 -15.63 -6.41 5.88
CA GLU A 28 -14.88 -5.27 6.43
C GLU A 28 -14.20 -5.72 7.73
N VAL A 29 -12.92 -5.41 7.86
CA VAL A 29 -12.14 -5.66 9.07
C VAL A 29 -11.47 -4.34 9.46
N THR A 30 -11.64 -3.94 10.71
CA THR A 30 -10.87 -2.82 11.26
C THR A 30 -9.45 -3.32 11.53
N VAL A 31 -8.48 -2.72 10.86
CA VAL A 31 -7.06 -3.07 11.03
C VAL A 31 -6.44 -2.25 12.16
N PHE A 32 -6.67 -0.94 12.12
CA PHE A 32 -6.19 0.01 13.10
C PHE A 32 -7.37 0.62 13.87
N ASP A 33 -7.48 0.24 15.12
CA ASP A 33 -8.30 0.81 16.18
C ASP A 33 -7.38 1.56 17.14
N GLY A 34 -7.75 2.77 17.57
CA GLY A 34 -6.89 3.72 18.33
C GLY A 34 -6.51 3.31 19.77
N ASP A 35 -6.31 2.02 20.02
CA ASP A 35 -6.20 1.43 21.36
C ASP A 35 -4.84 0.73 21.61
N GLU A 36 -3.88 0.82 20.67
CA GLU A 36 -2.53 0.23 20.77
C GLU A 36 -1.43 1.31 20.76
N ASP A 37 -1.41 2.17 21.78
CA ASP A 37 -0.43 3.25 22.03
C ASP A 37 -0.56 4.53 21.18
N TYR A 38 -1.57 4.61 20.31
CA TYR A 38 -1.81 5.79 19.47
C TYR A 38 -3.25 6.27 19.57
N ASP A 39 -3.43 7.56 19.87
CA ASP A 39 -4.74 8.21 19.86
C ASP A 39 -5.47 8.08 18.52
N CYS A 40 -4.71 7.97 17.42
CA CYS A 40 -5.27 7.99 16.08
C CYS A 40 -4.36 7.32 15.04
N TYR A 41 -4.96 6.59 14.10
CA TYR A 41 -4.28 6.12 12.90
C TYR A 41 -4.82 6.82 11.66
N ARG A 42 -3.93 7.28 10.79
CA ARG A 42 -4.31 7.95 9.53
C ARG A 42 -3.40 7.53 8.38
N ILE A 43 -3.82 7.93 7.18
CA ILE A 43 -3.07 7.75 5.93
C ILE A 43 -2.68 6.28 5.69
N PRO A 44 -3.66 5.36 5.68
CA PRO A 44 -3.37 3.94 5.50
C PRO A 44 -2.91 3.62 4.07
N SER A 45 -2.02 2.65 3.95
CA SER A 45 -1.63 2.00 2.69
C SER A 45 -1.44 0.50 2.93
N ILE A 46 -1.55 -0.32 1.88
CA ILE A 46 -1.44 -1.78 2.00
C ILE A 46 -0.68 -2.39 0.83
N VAL A 47 0.18 -3.37 1.13
CA VAL A 47 0.86 -4.19 0.13
C VAL A 47 0.76 -5.67 0.45
N ARG A 48 0.81 -6.49 -0.60
CA ARG A 48 0.96 -7.95 -0.50
C ARG A 48 2.39 -8.34 -0.84
N THR A 49 3.08 -8.99 0.08
CA THR A 49 4.42 -9.55 -0.11
C THR A 49 4.39 -10.72 -1.10
N ASN A 50 5.57 -11.20 -1.51
CA ASN A 50 5.66 -12.38 -2.38
C ASN A 50 5.11 -13.64 -1.71
N ASN A 51 5.21 -13.74 -0.39
CA ASN A 51 4.69 -14.88 0.39
C ASN A 51 3.19 -14.75 0.69
N GLY A 52 2.49 -13.80 0.06
CA GLY A 52 1.05 -13.61 0.21
C GLY A 52 0.63 -12.91 1.50
N THR A 53 1.57 -12.52 2.36
CA THR A 53 1.28 -11.76 3.58
C THR A 53 0.87 -10.34 3.23
N LEU A 54 -0.15 -9.82 3.92
CA LEU A 54 -0.59 -8.44 3.81
C LEU A 54 0.10 -7.60 4.88
N LEU A 55 0.58 -6.43 4.48
CA LEU A 55 1.16 -5.41 5.35
C LEU A 55 0.36 -4.14 5.17
N ALA A 56 -0.38 -3.76 6.21
CA ALA A 56 -1.08 -2.49 6.30
C ALA A 56 -0.18 -1.52 7.06
N VAL A 57 0.19 -0.42 6.42
CA VAL A 57 1.06 0.62 6.97
C VAL A 57 0.23 1.87 7.21
N ALA A 58 0.46 2.56 8.32
CA ALA A 58 -0.25 3.78 8.66
C ALA A 58 0.68 4.76 9.40
N GLU A 59 0.19 5.98 9.55
CA GLU A 59 0.67 6.90 10.58
C GLU A 59 0.05 6.50 11.91
N GLY A 60 0.88 6.26 12.93
CA GLY A 60 0.46 6.20 14.32
C GLY A 60 0.65 7.57 14.94
N ARG A 61 -0.43 8.27 15.27
CA ARG A 61 -0.38 9.63 15.82
C ARG A 61 -0.58 9.57 17.33
N VAL A 62 0.43 9.99 18.08
CA VAL A 62 0.51 9.75 19.53
C VAL A 62 -0.44 10.65 20.31
N ASP A 63 -0.38 11.96 20.07
CA ASP A 63 -1.11 12.97 20.88
C ASP A 63 -2.36 13.55 20.17
N GLY A 64 -2.93 12.79 19.22
CA GLY A 64 -4.20 13.13 18.56
C GLY A 64 -4.20 13.02 17.02
N CYS A 65 -5.35 13.27 16.39
CA CYS A 65 -5.55 13.08 14.94
C CYS A 65 -5.04 14.23 14.04
N GLY A 66 -4.26 15.18 14.55
CA GLY A 66 -3.78 16.36 13.82
C GLY A 66 -2.63 16.04 12.85
N ASP A 67 -2.50 16.79 11.74
CA ASP A 67 -1.44 16.55 10.73
C ASP A 67 -0.04 17.01 11.19
N LYS A 68 0.15 17.30 12.48
CA LYS A 68 1.39 17.79 13.09
C LYS A 68 1.54 17.16 14.48
N GLY A 69 2.77 17.13 14.97
CA GLY A 69 3.12 16.55 16.27
C GLY A 69 3.89 15.25 16.12
N ASN A 70 3.93 14.49 17.21
CA ASN A 70 4.55 13.18 17.28
C ASN A 70 3.75 12.17 16.43
N ILE A 71 4.31 11.83 15.26
CA ILE A 71 3.72 10.86 14.34
C ILE A 71 4.78 9.82 13.98
N ASP A 72 4.42 8.56 14.21
CA ASP A 72 5.23 7.39 13.90
C ASP A 72 4.77 6.70 12.62
N ILE A 73 5.65 5.88 12.04
CA ILE A 73 5.29 4.94 10.97
C ILE A 73 5.12 3.56 11.59
N VAL A 74 3.96 2.96 11.36
CA VAL A 74 3.59 1.67 11.93
C VAL A 74 3.05 0.71 10.89
N VAL A 75 3.11 -0.59 11.19
CA VAL A 75 2.60 -1.64 10.33
C VAL A 75 1.88 -2.72 11.14
N LYS A 76 0.73 -3.19 10.63
CA LYS A 76 0.11 -4.45 11.06
C LYS A 76 0.25 -5.48 9.96
N ARG A 77 0.32 -6.76 10.34
CA ARG A 77 0.58 -7.89 9.44
C ARG A 77 -0.54 -8.91 9.49
N SER A 78 -0.91 -9.43 8.32
CA SER A 78 -1.90 -10.51 8.16
C SER A 78 -1.34 -11.63 7.29
N THR A 79 -1.35 -12.86 7.80
CA THR A 79 -0.93 -14.07 7.08
C THR A 79 -2.10 -14.91 6.54
N ASN A 80 -3.34 -14.46 6.76
CA ASN A 80 -4.57 -15.16 6.39
C ASN A 80 -5.48 -14.30 5.50
N ASN A 81 -4.90 -13.63 4.50
CA ASN A 81 -5.63 -12.82 3.51
C ASN A 81 -6.48 -11.67 4.07
N GLY A 82 -6.14 -11.16 5.25
CA GLY A 82 -6.79 -9.99 5.85
C GLY A 82 -7.90 -10.35 6.82
N ALA A 83 -8.14 -11.64 7.08
CA ALA A 83 -9.16 -12.10 8.01
C ALA A 83 -8.83 -11.73 9.46
N SER A 84 -7.55 -11.72 9.85
CA SER A 84 -7.11 -11.20 11.14
C SER A 84 -5.73 -10.54 11.04
N TRP A 85 -5.45 -9.62 11.96
CA TRP A 85 -4.23 -8.83 11.99
C TRP A 85 -3.50 -9.04 13.31
N GLY A 86 -2.17 -9.10 13.25
CA GLY A 86 -1.33 -9.08 14.45
C GLY A 86 -1.27 -7.69 15.08
N SER A 87 -0.58 -7.60 16.23
CA SER A 87 -0.32 -6.33 16.92
C SER A 87 0.42 -5.32 16.05
N THR A 88 0.28 -4.04 16.38
CA THR A 88 1.05 -2.94 15.77
C THR A 88 2.55 -3.18 15.94
N ILE A 89 3.29 -2.98 14.85
CA ILE A 89 4.75 -3.01 14.81
C ILE A 89 5.22 -1.61 14.46
N LEU A 90 6.08 -1.04 15.30
CA LEU A 90 6.75 0.22 15.01
C LEU A 90 7.80 0.01 13.90
N ILE A 91 7.73 0.83 12.84
CA ILE A 91 8.76 0.89 11.81
C ILE A 91 9.78 1.97 12.17
N ASP A 92 9.30 3.16 12.52
CA ASP A 92 10.16 4.28 12.89
C ASP A 92 9.43 5.34 13.72
N SER A 93 10.15 5.96 14.66
CA SER A 93 9.68 7.02 15.55
C SER A 93 10.82 7.96 15.88
N PHE A 94 10.59 9.28 15.80
CA PHE A 94 11.56 10.31 16.20
C PHE A 94 11.00 11.25 17.28
N GLY A 95 10.09 10.76 18.12
CA GLY A 95 9.49 11.55 19.20
C GLY A 95 8.72 12.75 18.64
N SER A 96 9.17 13.98 18.88
CA SER A 96 8.41 15.17 18.49
C SER A 96 8.33 15.44 16.98
N ALA A 97 9.09 14.72 16.16
CA ALA A 97 9.06 14.89 14.71
C ALA A 97 7.82 14.24 14.08
N ARG A 98 7.46 14.73 12.89
CA ARG A 98 6.34 14.18 12.13
C ARG A 98 6.84 13.23 11.05
N LEU A 99 6.68 11.93 11.23
CA LEU A 99 6.87 10.96 10.14
C LEU A 99 5.53 10.69 9.48
N HIS A 100 5.40 10.90 8.17
CA HIS A 100 4.08 10.92 7.54
C HIS A 100 4.06 10.47 6.07
N ASN A 101 2.84 10.23 5.58
CA ASN A 101 2.54 9.68 4.27
C ASN A 101 3.34 8.41 3.89
N PRO A 102 3.16 7.31 4.64
CA PRO A 102 3.80 6.05 4.29
C PRO A 102 3.44 5.61 2.87
N CYS A 103 4.44 5.14 2.14
CA CYS A 103 4.35 4.66 0.78
C CYS A 103 5.10 3.33 0.63
N PRO A 104 4.45 2.21 1.01
CA PRO A 104 5.04 0.88 0.87
C PRO A 104 5.13 0.43 -0.59
N VAL A 105 6.17 -0.35 -0.92
CA VAL A 105 6.31 -1.06 -2.19
C VAL A 105 7.06 -2.38 -1.99
N VAL A 106 6.71 -3.40 -2.76
CA VAL A 106 7.40 -4.70 -2.74
C VAL A 106 8.25 -4.83 -4.00
N ASN A 107 9.54 -5.10 -3.84
CA ASN A 107 10.37 -5.59 -4.93
C ASN A 107 10.01 -7.05 -5.18
N LYS A 108 9.29 -7.32 -6.27
CA LYS A 108 8.81 -8.67 -6.63
C LYS A 108 9.94 -9.62 -7.03
N ASN A 109 11.11 -9.12 -7.42
CA ASN A 109 12.27 -9.97 -7.72
C ASN A 109 12.91 -10.55 -6.47
N THR A 110 12.95 -9.79 -5.37
CA THR A 110 13.66 -10.20 -4.14
C THR A 110 12.73 -10.52 -2.97
N GLY A 111 11.49 -10.06 -3.00
CA GLY A 111 10.55 -10.13 -1.87
C GLY A 111 10.73 -9.01 -0.84
N ARG A 112 11.77 -8.18 -0.96
CA ARG A 112 12.02 -7.04 -0.06
C ARG A 112 10.86 -6.06 -0.08
N VAL A 113 10.41 -5.67 1.10
CA VAL A 113 9.41 -4.61 1.29
C VAL A 113 10.13 -3.33 1.65
N TYR A 114 9.84 -2.25 0.94
CA TYR A 114 10.26 -0.90 1.30
C TYR A 114 9.06 -0.14 1.85
N VAL A 115 9.28 0.73 2.83
CA VAL A 115 8.31 1.71 3.30
C VAL A 115 8.98 3.06 3.23
N PHE A 116 8.60 3.85 2.22
CA PHE A 116 9.01 5.25 2.10
C PHE A 116 8.09 6.13 2.92
N TYR A 117 8.60 7.22 3.48
CA TYR A 117 7.82 8.19 4.24
C TYR A 117 8.55 9.53 4.25
N CYS A 118 7.84 10.58 4.64
CA CYS A 118 8.41 11.89 4.85
C CYS A 118 8.77 12.10 6.31
N VAL A 119 9.85 12.85 6.53
CA VAL A 119 10.20 13.41 7.85
C VAL A 119 10.00 14.92 7.77
N ASP A 120 9.15 15.42 8.66
CA ASP A 120 8.74 16.81 8.79
C ASP A 120 8.29 17.47 7.49
N ALA A 121 9.04 18.44 6.95
CA ALA A 121 8.61 19.20 5.79
C ALA A 121 9.37 18.81 4.53
N ASN A 122 10.61 18.36 4.64
CA ASN A 122 11.59 18.49 3.56
C ASN A 122 12.43 17.23 3.35
N THR A 123 12.17 16.14 4.07
CA THR A 123 12.97 14.92 3.97
C THR A 123 12.10 13.75 3.52
N ILE A 124 12.63 12.92 2.62
CA ILE A 124 12.09 11.59 2.35
C ILE A 124 13.10 10.59 2.89
N ALA A 125 12.59 9.56 3.54
CA ALA A 125 13.36 8.43 3.99
C ALA A 125 12.64 7.13 3.66
N TYR A 126 13.34 6.02 3.85
CA TYR A 126 12.72 4.71 3.87
C TYR A 126 13.41 3.78 4.84
N LYS A 127 12.65 2.75 5.23
CA LYS A 127 13.17 1.51 5.78
C LYS A 127 12.77 0.34 4.90
N TYR A 128 13.50 -0.75 4.97
CA TYR A 128 13.14 -1.97 4.27
C TYR A 128 13.13 -3.19 5.20
N ASN A 129 12.45 -4.24 4.75
CA ASN A 129 12.31 -5.50 5.46
C ASN A 129 12.46 -6.66 4.46
N ASP A 130 13.39 -7.56 4.74
CA ASP A 130 13.63 -8.78 3.94
C ASP A 130 12.92 -10.02 4.48
N ASN A 131 12.27 -9.91 5.63
CA ASN A 131 11.61 -11.01 6.32
C ASN A 131 10.09 -10.79 6.37
N ASN A 132 9.49 -10.49 5.22
CA ASN A 132 8.04 -10.49 5.05
C ASN A 132 7.28 -9.55 6.01
N GLY A 133 7.90 -8.44 6.44
CA GLY A 133 7.33 -7.48 7.39
C GLY A 133 7.33 -7.97 8.85
N ALA A 134 8.18 -8.93 9.21
CA ALA A 134 8.34 -9.37 10.59
C ALA A 134 8.94 -8.28 11.49
N ASN A 135 8.50 -8.24 12.75
CA ASN A 135 9.05 -7.35 13.77
C ASN A 135 10.53 -7.67 14.03
N GLY A 136 11.36 -6.65 14.25
CA GLY A 136 12.80 -6.79 14.48
C GLY A 136 13.67 -6.98 13.24
N TYR A 137 13.09 -6.96 12.02
CA TYR A 137 13.81 -7.12 10.75
C TYR A 137 13.75 -5.89 9.84
N TRP A 138 13.29 -4.75 10.37
CA TRP A 138 13.34 -3.48 9.66
C TRP A 138 14.76 -2.94 9.69
N SER A 139 15.23 -2.42 8.55
CA SER A 139 16.53 -1.78 8.44
C SER A 139 16.64 -0.54 9.33
N ASP A 140 17.87 -0.04 9.48
CA ASP A 140 18.09 1.33 9.96
C ASP A 140 17.45 2.36 9.03
N TYR A 141 17.27 3.58 9.55
CA TYR A 141 16.76 4.74 8.81
C TYR A 141 17.69 5.09 7.64
N ILE A 142 17.11 5.23 6.45
CA ILE A 142 17.85 5.62 5.24
C ILE A 142 17.18 6.85 4.63
N GLU A 143 17.87 7.98 4.70
CA GLU A 143 17.47 9.20 4.03
C GLU A 143 17.77 9.14 2.53
N ILE A 144 16.90 9.73 1.71
CA ILE A 144 17.16 9.94 0.29
C ILE A 144 17.17 11.44 -0.03
N PRO A 145 17.95 11.87 -1.04
CA PRO A 145 17.89 13.24 -1.53
C PRO A 145 16.45 13.61 -1.87
N SER A 146 15.90 14.58 -1.15
CA SER A 146 14.48 14.90 -1.18
C SER A 146 14.12 15.86 -2.32
N TYR A 147 15.01 16.77 -2.71
CA TYR A 147 14.75 17.74 -3.78
C TYR A 147 15.69 17.56 -4.97
N PRO A 148 15.25 17.92 -6.19
CA PRO A 148 16.19 18.26 -7.26
C PRO A 148 17.15 19.35 -6.77
N SER A 149 18.43 19.21 -7.10
CA SER A 149 19.49 20.13 -6.62
C SER A 149 19.29 21.59 -7.06
N ASP A 150 18.45 21.81 -8.06
CA ASP A 150 18.13 23.09 -8.68
C ASP A 150 16.83 23.73 -8.16
N VAL A 151 16.19 23.14 -7.13
CA VAL A 151 14.94 23.65 -6.56
C VAL A 151 15.21 24.46 -5.30
N ASP A 152 14.71 25.70 -5.25
CA ASP A 152 14.65 26.48 -4.02
C ASP A 152 13.61 25.87 -3.05
N THR A 153 14.12 25.34 -1.95
CA THR A 153 13.35 24.65 -0.90
C THR A 153 12.95 25.56 0.24
N THR A 154 13.29 26.85 0.17
CA THR A 154 12.90 27.84 1.18
C THR A 154 11.38 27.85 1.32
N ASN A 155 10.86 27.61 2.53
CA ASN A 155 9.42 27.43 2.81
C ASN A 155 8.74 26.33 1.96
N GLY A 156 9.52 25.37 1.45
CA GLY A 156 9.06 24.26 0.65
C GLY A 156 8.51 23.11 1.48
N SER A 157 7.88 22.15 0.81
CA SER A 157 7.44 20.93 1.46
C SER A 157 7.44 19.73 0.51
N ILE A 158 7.74 18.53 0.96
CA ILE A 158 7.73 17.28 0.18
C ILE A 158 6.86 16.22 0.84
N HIS A 159 6.16 15.44 0.01
CA HIS A 159 5.20 14.44 0.47
C HIS A 159 5.23 13.24 -0.48
N THR A 160 5.63 12.06 0.01
CA THR A 160 5.40 10.76 -0.66
C THR A 160 3.91 10.45 -0.69
N GLY A 161 3.44 9.71 -1.70
CA GLY A 161 2.05 9.24 -1.78
C GLY A 161 0.98 10.32 -1.41
N PRO A 162 -0.01 10.00 -0.55
CA PRO A 162 -0.18 8.73 0.16
C PRO A 162 -0.84 7.68 -0.74
N CYS A 163 -0.24 6.49 -0.81
CA CYS A 163 -0.67 5.30 -1.55
C CYS A 163 0.49 4.29 -1.48
N ASN A 164 0.45 3.24 -2.30
CA ASN A 164 1.56 2.30 -2.46
C ASN A 164 2.38 2.65 -3.71
N GLY A 165 3.69 2.42 -3.66
CA GLY A 165 4.53 2.44 -4.84
C GLY A 165 4.28 1.21 -5.72
N ILE A 166 4.84 1.20 -6.93
CA ILE A 166 4.75 0.06 -7.85
C ILE A 166 6.13 -0.38 -8.31
N GLN A 167 6.22 -1.60 -8.83
CA GLN A 167 7.38 -2.06 -9.58
C GLN A 167 6.99 -2.27 -11.04
N LEU A 168 7.73 -1.66 -11.96
CA LEU A 168 7.49 -1.81 -13.39
C LEU A 168 7.66 -3.27 -13.83
N GLN A 169 6.65 -3.82 -14.49
CA GLN A 169 6.61 -5.22 -14.93
C GLN A 169 6.90 -5.40 -16.42
N ARG A 170 7.09 -4.31 -17.18
CA ARG A 170 7.24 -4.32 -18.65
C ARG A 170 8.15 -3.17 -19.13
N GLY A 171 8.61 -3.28 -20.38
CA GLY A 171 9.41 -2.26 -21.06
C GLY A 171 10.90 -2.28 -20.70
N SER A 172 11.68 -1.34 -21.24
CA SER A 172 13.13 -1.19 -21.03
C SER A 172 13.55 -0.85 -19.59
N HIS A 173 12.56 -0.69 -18.71
CA HIS A 173 12.70 -0.21 -17.34
C HIS A 173 12.10 -1.20 -16.32
N ILE A 174 11.79 -2.42 -16.76
CA ILE A 174 11.31 -3.52 -15.92
C ILE A 174 12.17 -3.70 -14.66
N GLY A 175 11.52 -3.99 -13.53
CA GLY A 175 12.16 -4.18 -12.22
C GLY A 175 12.39 -2.90 -11.44
N ARG A 176 12.29 -1.71 -12.05
CA ARG A 176 12.41 -0.43 -11.32
C ARG A 176 11.22 -0.21 -10.40
N LEU A 177 11.49 0.26 -9.18
CA LEU A 177 10.45 0.76 -8.29
C LEU A 177 10.08 2.20 -8.66
N VAL A 178 8.82 2.55 -8.48
CA VAL A 178 8.24 3.86 -8.77
C VAL A 178 7.51 4.31 -7.52
N ILE A 179 8.06 5.34 -6.87
CA ILE A 179 7.46 5.96 -5.68
C ILE A 179 6.93 7.34 -6.08
N PRO A 180 5.61 7.59 -5.97
CA PRO A 180 5.07 8.90 -6.22
C PRO A 180 5.42 9.85 -5.08
N TYR A 181 5.81 11.07 -5.41
CA TYR A 181 5.87 12.17 -4.46
C TYR A 181 5.45 13.49 -5.12
N ARG A 182 5.06 14.45 -4.27
CA ARG A 182 4.82 15.85 -4.62
C ARG A 182 5.70 16.76 -3.79
N TYR A 183 6.04 17.93 -4.31
CA TYR A 183 6.68 18.98 -3.52
C TYR A 183 6.02 20.35 -3.72
N LYS A 184 6.49 21.36 -2.98
CA LYS A 184 6.10 22.77 -3.04
C LYS A 184 7.37 23.61 -2.84
N THR A 185 7.46 24.75 -3.51
CA THR A 185 8.60 25.70 -3.44
C THR A 185 8.12 27.11 -3.06
N ALA A 186 9.07 28.02 -2.83
CA ALA A 186 8.81 29.43 -2.53
C ALA A 186 8.04 30.15 -3.67
N ALA A 187 8.31 29.78 -4.93
CA ALA A 187 7.68 30.37 -6.12
C ALA A 187 6.19 29.96 -6.31
N GLY A 188 5.62 29.20 -5.39
CA GLY A 188 4.24 28.72 -5.42
C GLY A 188 4.13 27.20 -5.51
N ARG A 189 2.89 26.71 -5.55
CA ARG A 189 2.61 25.27 -5.60
C ARG A 189 2.80 24.75 -7.02
N LYS A 190 4.02 24.31 -7.36
CA LYS A 190 4.22 23.38 -8.48
C LYS A 190 3.88 21.97 -7.99
N ILE A 191 2.80 21.37 -8.50
CA ILE A 191 2.54 19.94 -8.31
C ILE A 191 3.28 19.23 -9.43
N ASP A 192 4.55 18.96 -9.19
CA ASP A 192 5.35 18.10 -10.05
C ASP A 192 5.37 16.69 -9.43
N TYR A 193 4.96 15.70 -10.21
CA TYR A 193 5.07 14.30 -9.85
C TYR A 193 6.43 13.81 -10.30
N PHE A 194 7.28 13.51 -9.35
CA PHE A 194 8.53 12.84 -9.64
C PHE A 194 8.45 11.39 -9.16
N ILE A 195 9.21 10.56 -9.84
CA ILE A 195 9.31 9.13 -9.59
C ILE A 195 10.67 8.88 -8.95
N VAL A 196 10.70 8.38 -7.72
CA VAL A 196 11.94 7.77 -7.21
C VAL A 196 12.10 6.44 -7.94
N ILE A 197 13.12 6.35 -8.80
CA ILE A 197 13.52 5.12 -9.46
C ILE A 197 14.59 4.44 -8.59
N MET A 198 14.19 3.37 -7.91
CA MET A 198 15.15 2.45 -7.30
C MET A 198 15.55 1.42 -8.36
N ALA A 199 16.82 1.38 -8.75
CA ALA A 199 17.35 0.27 -9.54
C ALA A 199 17.53 -0.95 -8.64
N VAL A 200 17.30 -2.15 -9.21
CA VAL A 200 17.26 -3.46 -8.54
C VAL A 200 18.53 -3.79 -7.72
N TYR A 201 19.62 -3.04 -7.89
CA TYR A 201 20.91 -3.21 -7.20
C TYR A 201 21.21 -2.17 -6.11
N GLY A 202 20.19 -1.50 -5.54
CA GLY A 202 20.39 -0.57 -4.42
C GLY A 202 20.99 0.79 -4.80
N ILE A 203 21.07 1.10 -6.09
CA ILE A 203 21.51 2.43 -6.57
C ILE A 203 20.26 3.24 -6.91
N ILE A 204 20.02 4.30 -6.13
CA ILE A 204 19.02 5.32 -6.42
C ILE A 204 19.58 6.20 -7.53
N ARG A 205 18.85 6.34 -8.65
CA ARG A 205 19.20 7.29 -9.70
C ARG A 205 18.01 8.19 -10.01
N LYS A 206 18.30 9.47 -10.23
CA LYS A 206 17.38 10.49 -10.73
C LYS A 206 16.72 10.00 -12.02
N ALA A 207 15.41 10.17 -12.15
CA ALA A 207 14.73 10.09 -13.44
C ALA A 207 14.40 11.52 -13.87
N ASP A 208 14.97 11.94 -15.00
CA ASP A 208 14.51 13.16 -15.66
C ASP A 208 13.08 12.94 -16.20
N LEU A 209 12.33 14.04 -16.21
CA LEU A 209 10.91 14.20 -16.53
C LEU A 209 10.33 13.29 -17.62
N LEU A 210 9.03 12.99 -17.46
CA LEU A 210 7.96 12.75 -18.47
C LEU A 210 7.16 11.49 -18.13
N VAL A 211 5.90 11.62 -17.67
CA VAL A 211 4.61 11.26 -18.35
C VAL A 211 3.45 11.58 -17.36
N PRO A 212 2.30 12.14 -17.78
CA PRO A 212 1.10 12.18 -16.94
C PRO A 212 0.58 10.77 -16.69
N VAL A 213 0.52 10.33 -15.42
CA VAL A 213 -0.07 9.03 -15.05
C VAL A 213 -1.44 9.23 -14.40
N ILE A 214 -2.42 8.48 -14.91
CA ILE A 214 -3.80 8.41 -14.44
C ILE A 214 -3.82 7.86 -13.00
N MET A 215 -4.35 8.66 -12.08
CA MET A 215 -4.45 8.36 -10.65
C MET A 215 -5.71 7.53 -10.38
N VAL A 216 -5.57 6.36 -9.74
CA VAL A 216 -6.70 5.55 -9.26
C VAL A 216 -7.02 5.99 -7.82
N LEU A 217 -8.25 6.48 -7.59
CA LEU A 217 -8.71 7.00 -6.29
C LEU A 217 -9.08 5.85 -5.33
N MET A 218 -8.46 5.81 -4.14
CA MET A 218 -8.99 5.11 -2.95
C MET A 218 -9.83 6.08 -2.11
N LYS A 219 -11.02 5.65 -1.67
CA LYS A 219 -12.03 6.50 -1.01
C LYS A 219 -11.74 6.59 0.50
N TYR A 220 -11.38 7.77 1.00
CA TYR A 220 -11.22 8.09 2.43
C TYR A 220 -12.55 8.59 3.01
N GLN A 221 -13.07 8.01 4.09
CA GLN A 221 -14.31 8.46 4.75
C GLN A 221 -13.98 9.31 5.99
N LEU A 222 -14.38 10.58 5.95
CA LEU A 222 -13.83 11.68 6.77
C LEU A 222 -14.47 11.89 8.16
N GLN A 223 -15.26 10.96 8.72
CA GLN A 223 -16.17 11.32 9.81
C GLN A 223 -16.18 10.44 11.07
N LYS A 224 -15.38 9.37 11.16
CA LYS A 224 -15.23 8.61 12.42
C LYS A 224 -13.76 8.22 12.56
N ARG A 225 -13.25 8.23 13.78
CA ARG A 225 -11.84 8.02 14.20
C ARG A 225 -11.26 6.64 13.82
N LEU A 226 -11.46 6.17 12.59
CA LEU A 226 -11.17 4.82 12.12
C LEU A 226 -10.51 4.91 10.75
N ALA A 227 -9.30 4.37 10.63
CA ALA A 227 -8.70 4.06 9.34
C ALA A 227 -9.23 2.70 8.88
N VAL A 228 -10.40 2.70 8.25
CA VAL A 228 -10.98 1.48 7.66
C VAL A 228 -10.26 1.19 6.35
N ILE A 229 -9.51 0.09 6.29
CA ILE A 229 -9.02 -0.48 5.04
C ILE A 229 -10.03 -1.56 4.62
N SER A 230 -10.94 -1.22 3.71
CA SER A 230 -11.81 -2.22 3.09
C SER A 230 -10.99 -3.05 2.11
N ILE A 231 -10.66 -4.29 2.46
CA ILE A 231 -9.89 -5.21 1.61
C ILE A 231 -10.87 -6.07 0.81
N LEU A 232 -10.84 -5.93 -0.51
CA LEU A 232 -11.57 -6.83 -1.41
C LEU A 232 -10.81 -8.17 -1.49
N ILE A 233 -11.32 -9.20 -0.82
CA ILE A 233 -10.74 -10.55 -0.88
C ILE A 233 -11.28 -11.24 -2.13
N SER A 234 -10.57 -11.14 -3.26
CA SER A 234 -10.86 -11.99 -4.42
C SER A 234 -10.20 -13.36 -4.23
N GLY A 235 -10.96 -14.32 -3.70
CA GLY A 235 -10.65 -15.74 -3.84
C GLY A 235 -11.35 -16.28 -5.08
N MET A 236 -10.65 -16.40 -6.22
CA MET A 236 -11.16 -17.25 -7.30
C MET A 236 -10.62 -18.68 -7.14
N PRO A 237 -11.46 -19.72 -7.23
CA PRO A 237 -11.00 -21.06 -7.52
C PRO A 237 -10.54 -21.13 -8.99
N THR A 238 -9.39 -21.73 -9.22
CA THR A 238 -8.84 -22.07 -10.53
C THR A 238 -9.72 -23.12 -11.23
N VAL A 239 -10.83 -22.75 -11.86
CA VAL A 239 -11.54 -23.63 -12.82
C VAL A 239 -12.19 -22.80 -13.93
N MET A 240 -11.46 -22.58 -15.01
CA MET A 240 -11.97 -22.67 -16.39
C MET A 240 -10.79 -22.68 -17.35
N ARG A 241 -10.25 -23.89 -17.57
CA ARG A 241 -9.35 -24.20 -18.68
C ARG A 241 -10.10 -25.12 -19.62
N THR A 242 -10.92 -24.57 -20.52
CA THR A 242 -11.30 -25.29 -21.75
C THR A 242 -11.86 -24.34 -22.81
N GLN A 243 -11.30 -24.50 -24.02
CA GLN A 243 -11.78 -24.09 -25.34
C GLN A 243 -11.71 -22.61 -25.73
N MET A 244 -10.62 -22.27 -26.43
CA MET A 244 -10.66 -21.56 -27.72
C MET A 244 -9.37 -21.93 -28.49
N SER A 245 -9.38 -23.12 -29.08
CA SER A 245 -8.64 -23.42 -30.30
C SER A 245 -9.65 -23.44 -31.44
N HIS A 246 -9.25 -22.93 -32.60
CA HIS A 246 -10.06 -22.63 -33.80
C HIS A 246 -10.56 -21.19 -33.87
N LEU A 247 -9.72 -20.34 -34.47
CA LEU A 247 -10.05 -19.55 -35.68
C LEU A 247 -8.77 -18.84 -36.11
N ASP A 248 -7.95 -19.55 -36.90
CA ASP A 248 -6.93 -18.98 -37.79
C ASP A 248 -6.64 -20.03 -38.87
N THR A 249 -7.56 -20.15 -39.81
CA THR A 249 -7.34 -20.57 -41.20
C THR A 249 -8.48 -20.00 -42.02
N GLY A 250 -8.18 -18.97 -42.81
CA GLY A 250 -9.09 -18.27 -43.72
C GLY A 250 -8.44 -17.01 -44.25
#